data_AF-A0AAN8G1N0-F1
#
_entry.id   AF-A0AAN8G1N0-F1
#
_cell.length_a   1.000
_cell.length_b   1.000
_cell.length_c   1.000
_cell.angle_alpha   90.00
_cell.angle_beta   90.00
_cell.angle_gamma   90.00
#
_symmetry.space_group_name_H-M   'P 1'
#
loop_
_entity.id
_entity.type
_entity.pdbx_description
1 polymer ?
#
loop_
_entity_poly.entity_id
_entity_poly.type
_entity_poly.pdbx_seq_one_letter_code
_entity_poly.pdbx_strand_id
1 'polypeptide(L)'
;MISQPDYNKTASAISATAYWFYELKRFGVPVDNVMTIKVFNRRVAHYTQVVWQRSDRIGCAVNWCTDSSVKMTFAGCQYREAGNNLNGYIYETGTSPCTNDTDCKCNDCKCNATEALCIRPDSTPMPTQKYANPQPYHG
;
A
#
# COMPACT_ATOMS: atom_id res chain seq x y z
N MET A 1 3.42 13.17 -5.18
CA MET A 1 2.93 14.49 -4.74
C MET A 1 1.95 15.00 -5.76
N ILE A 2 0.84 15.58 -5.33
CA ILE A 2 -0.14 16.21 -6.23
C ILE A 2 0.25 17.68 -6.33
N SER A 3 0.71 18.10 -7.50
CA SER A 3 1.17 19.47 -7.74
C SER A 3 0.04 20.51 -7.78
N GLN A 4 -1.22 20.06 -7.69
CA GLN A 4 -2.37 20.93 -7.68
C GLN A 4 -2.65 21.43 -6.26
N PRO A 5 -2.67 22.76 -6.01
CA PRO A 5 -3.10 23.33 -4.75
C PRO A 5 -4.61 23.14 -4.55
N ASP A 6 -5.05 23.08 -3.30
CA ASP A 6 -6.47 23.02 -2.88
C ASP A 6 -7.28 21.88 -3.54
N TYR A 7 -6.60 20.83 -4.01
CA TYR A 7 -7.24 19.67 -4.64
C TYR A 7 -8.11 18.90 -3.64
N ASN A 8 -9.25 18.37 -4.09
CA ASN A 8 -10.19 17.64 -3.24
C ASN A 8 -9.47 16.54 -2.45
N LYS A 9 -9.63 16.51 -1.12
CA LYS A 9 -8.84 15.62 -0.26
C LYS A 9 -9.12 14.14 -0.49
N THR A 10 -10.38 13.76 -0.74
CA THR A 10 -10.75 12.37 -1.04
C THR A 10 -10.18 11.92 -2.39
N ALA A 11 -10.33 12.76 -3.42
CA ALA A 11 -9.73 12.50 -4.73
C ALA A 11 -8.20 12.42 -4.62
N SER A 12 -7.58 13.27 -3.81
CA SER A 12 -6.14 13.25 -3.55
C SER A 12 -5.68 11.93 -2.94
N ALA A 13 -6.42 11.40 -1.96
CA ALA A 13 -6.12 10.11 -1.36
C ALA A 13 -6.21 8.97 -2.38
N ILE A 14 -7.26 8.96 -3.20
CA ILE A 14 -7.46 7.96 -4.27
C ILE A 14 -6.35 8.04 -5.32
N SER A 15 -6.01 9.24 -5.79
CA SER A 15 -4.94 9.43 -6.75
C SER A 15 -3.60 8.98 -6.15
N ALA A 16 -3.26 9.44 -4.95
CA ALA A 16 -1.99 9.10 -4.31
C ALA A 16 -1.79 7.58 -4.18
N THR A 17 -2.80 6.85 -3.68
CA THR A 17 -2.72 5.39 -3.57
C THR A 17 -2.64 4.70 -4.93
N ALA A 18 -3.39 5.18 -5.93
CA ALA A 18 -3.29 4.67 -7.30
C ALA A 18 -1.89 4.87 -7.89
N TYR A 19 -1.27 6.05 -7.70
CA TYR A 19 0.09 6.34 -8.14
C TYR A 19 1.13 5.45 -7.46
N TRP A 20 1.03 5.28 -6.13
CA TRP A 20 1.93 4.43 -5.37
C TRP A 20 1.85 2.99 -5.87
N PHE A 21 0.64 2.47 -6.10
CA PHE A 21 0.45 1.12 -6.62
C PHE A 21 0.92 0.97 -8.07
N TYR A 22 0.76 2.01 -8.89
CA TYR A 22 1.15 2.02 -10.30
C TYR A 22 2.66 1.82 -10.53
N GLU A 23 3.51 2.05 -9.51
CA GLU A 23 4.95 1.78 -9.59
C GLU A 23 5.25 0.34 -9.99
N LEU A 24 4.43 -0.64 -9.57
CA LEU A 24 4.56 -2.04 -10.00
C LEU A 24 4.49 -2.16 -11.51
N LYS A 25 3.47 -1.55 -12.14
CA LYS A 25 3.28 -1.61 -13.58
C LYS A 25 4.40 -0.91 -14.34
N ARG A 26 4.94 0.17 -13.77
CA ARG A 26 5.95 1.02 -14.43
C ARG A 26 7.38 0.48 -14.32
N PHE A 27 7.73 -0.09 -13.16
CA PHE A 27 9.11 -0.43 -12.84
C PHE A 27 9.32 -1.92 -12.51
N GLY A 28 8.26 -2.62 -12.10
CA GLY A 28 8.28 -4.05 -11.80
C GLY A 28 9.05 -4.43 -10.53
N VAL A 29 8.72 -5.61 -10.00
CA VAL A 29 9.48 -6.30 -8.94
C VAL A 29 10.00 -7.64 -9.48
N PRO A 30 11.13 -8.16 -8.97
CA PRO A 30 11.66 -9.44 -9.41
C PRO A 30 10.75 -10.61 -8.99
N VAL A 31 10.90 -11.74 -9.66
CA VAL A 31 10.10 -12.97 -9.41
C VAL A 31 10.32 -13.53 -8.00
N ASP A 32 11.53 -13.39 -7.45
CA ASP A 32 11.83 -13.82 -6.07
C ASP A 32 11.18 -12.92 -5.00
N ASN A 33 10.60 -11.78 -5.40
CA ASN A 33 9.91 -10.83 -4.56
C ASN A 33 10.74 -10.29 -3.38
N VAL A 34 12.08 -10.27 -3.53
CA VAL A 34 13.01 -9.80 -2.49
C VAL A 34 13.36 -8.32 -2.69
N MET A 35 13.25 -7.54 -1.62
CA MET A 35 13.67 -6.13 -1.57
C MET A 35 15.20 -6.01 -1.48
N THR A 36 15.90 -6.27 -2.58
CA THR A 36 17.35 -5.98 -2.67
C THR A 36 17.61 -4.48 -2.83
N ILE A 37 18.85 -4.04 -2.61
CA ILE A 37 19.23 -2.64 -2.87
C ILE A 37 18.99 -2.23 -4.33
N LYS A 38 19.15 -3.17 -5.28
CA LYS A 38 18.85 -2.92 -6.70
C LYS A 38 17.36 -2.68 -6.90
N VAL A 39 16.49 -3.40 -6.19
CA VAL A 39 15.04 -3.23 -6.27
C VAL A 39 14.60 -1.92 -5.62
N PHE A 40 15.11 -1.61 -4.42
CA PHE A 40 14.83 -0.35 -3.74
C PHE A 40 15.12 0.87 -4.65
N ASN A 41 16.25 0.85 -5.35
CA ASN A 41 16.66 1.91 -6.27
C ASN A 41 15.84 2.00 -7.58
N ARG A 42 14.90 1.07 -7.85
CA ARG A 42 14.02 1.10 -9.04
C ARG A 42 12.83 2.04 -8.91
N ARG A 43 12.67 2.73 -7.78
CA ARG A 43 11.51 3.61 -7.50
C ARG A 43 10.20 2.83 -7.38
N VAL A 44 10.23 1.71 -6.67
CA VAL A 44 9.06 0.89 -6.32
C VAL A 44 8.71 0.95 -4.84
N ALA A 45 9.39 1.80 -4.06
CA ALA A 45 9.30 1.82 -2.61
C ALA A 45 7.91 2.19 -2.08
N HIS A 46 7.09 2.93 -2.84
CA HIS A 46 5.72 3.22 -2.43
C HIS A 46 4.84 1.98 -2.66
N TYR A 47 4.92 1.37 -3.84
CA TYR A 47 4.22 0.11 -4.11
C TYR A 47 4.55 -0.95 -3.05
N THR A 48 5.84 -1.20 -2.82
CA THR A 48 6.25 -2.29 -1.93
C THR A 48 5.88 -2.04 -0.48
N GLN A 49 5.78 -0.78 -0.04
CA GLN A 49 5.23 -0.47 1.27
C GLN A 49 3.71 -0.70 1.33
N VAL A 50 2.96 -0.35 0.28
CA VAL A 50 1.50 -0.59 0.21
C VAL A 50 1.17 -2.08 0.34
N VAL A 51 1.97 -2.95 -0.27
CA VAL A 51 1.74 -4.41 -0.29
C VAL A 51 2.65 -5.18 0.67
N TRP A 52 3.31 -4.50 1.62
CA TRP A 52 4.24 -5.15 2.53
C TRP A 52 3.47 -6.08 3.49
N GLN A 53 3.74 -7.39 3.44
CA GLN A 53 2.93 -8.40 4.14
C GLN A 53 2.78 -8.14 5.64
N ARG A 54 3.82 -7.58 6.29
CA ARG A 54 3.82 -7.33 7.74
C ARG A 54 3.16 -6.00 8.13
N SER A 55 2.86 -5.13 7.18
CA SER A 55 2.21 -3.85 7.43
C SER A 55 0.70 -4.03 7.52
N ASP A 56 0.21 -4.17 8.75
CA ASP A 56 -1.17 -4.54 9.10
C ASP A 56 -2.05 -3.34 9.53
N ARG A 57 -1.44 -2.18 9.72
CA ARG A 57 -2.12 -0.95 10.13
C ARG A 57 -1.55 0.25 9.38
N ILE A 58 -2.46 1.13 8.99
CA ILE A 58 -2.17 2.32 8.20
C ILE A 58 -2.90 3.53 8.78
N GLY A 59 -2.24 4.69 8.76
CA GLY A 59 -2.85 5.98 9.04
C GLY A 59 -2.46 6.98 7.95
N CYS A 60 -3.44 7.69 7.40
CA CYS A 60 -3.23 8.61 6.29
C CYS A 60 -3.71 10.02 6.63
N ALA A 61 -3.06 11.03 6.04
CA ALA A 61 -3.46 12.42 6.12
C ALA A 61 -3.39 13.08 4.75
N VAL A 62 -4.34 13.98 4.48
CA VAL A 62 -4.34 14.85 3.31
C VAL A 62 -4.49 16.30 3.74
N ASN A 63 -3.56 17.14 3.34
CA ASN A 63 -3.50 18.55 3.71
C ASN A 63 -3.22 19.44 2.52
N TRP A 64 -3.81 20.64 2.54
CA TRP A 64 -3.45 21.71 1.64
C TRP A 64 -2.29 22.48 2.27
N CYS A 65 -1.18 22.56 1.55
CA CYS A 65 0.02 23.26 1.96
C CYS A 65 0.01 24.65 1.32
N THR A 66 -0.63 25.60 1.99
CA THR A 66 -0.87 26.97 1.48
C THR A 66 0.26 27.94 1.80
N ASP A 67 1.04 27.66 2.85
CA ASP A 67 2.01 28.59 3.44
C ASP A 67 3.45 28.38 2.92
N SER A 68 3.64 27.44 2.00
CA SER A 68 4.95 27.16 1.40
C SER A 68 5.16 27.91 0.10
N SER A 69 6.42 28.19 -0.26
CA SER A 69 6.81 28.80 -1.55
C SER A 69 6.34 28.00 -2.77
N VAL A 70 5.86 26.77 -2.58
CA VAL A 70 5.18 25.94 -3.58
C VAL A 70 3.84 25.47 -3.02
N LYS A 71 2.74 26.09 -3.41
CA LYS A 71 1.40 25.64 -3.01
C LYS A 71 1.10 24.25 -3.58
N MET A 72 0.67 23.32 -2.74
CA MET A 72 0.37 21.94 -3.15
C MET A 72 -0.65 21.27 -2.24
N THR A 73 -1.24 20.16 -2.72
CA THR A 73 -1.95 19.21 -1.85
C THR A 73 -1.03 18.03 -1.52
N PHE A 74 -0.75 17.85 -0.23
CA PHE A 74 0.05 16.74 0.27
C PHE A 74 -0.85 15.62 0.76
N ALA A 75 -0.62 14.40 0.24
CA ALA A 75 -1.23 13.16 0.74
C ALA A 75 -0.10 12.23 1.18
N GLY A 76 -0.19 11.71 2.40
CA GLY A 76 0.81 10.81 2.97
C GLY A 76 0.16 9.78 3.87
N CYS A 77 0.74 8.59 3.91
CA CYS A 77 0.36 7.51 4.80
C CYS A 77 1.57 7.01 5.57
N GLN A 78 1.34 6.59 6.81
CA GLN A 78 2.30 5.86 7.64
C GLN A 78 1.76 4.46 7.91
N TYR A 79 2.68 3.52 8.04
CA TYR A 79 2.41 2.11 8.26
C TYR A 79 3.03 1.73 9.60
N ARG A 80 2.30 0.97 10.43
CA ARG A 80 2.79 0.61 11.78
C ARG A 80 4.10 -0.16 11.72
N GLU A 81 4.11 -1.26 10.98
CA GLU A 81 5.35 -1.94 10.66
C GLU A 81 5.91 -1.35 9.36
N ALA A 82 7.10 -0.76 9.43
CA ALA A 82 7.78 -0.24 8.27
C ALA A 82 8.19 -1.39 7.33
N GLY A 83 7.83 -1.26 6.07
CA GLY A 83 8.24 -2.15 5.00
C GLY A 83 9.59 -1.76 4.40
N ASN A 84 9.84 -2.20 3.18
CA ASN A 84 11.04 -1.86 2.41
C ASN A 84 12.37 -2.24 3.09
N ASN A 85 12.32 -3.22 4.00
CA ASN A 85 13.51 -3.73 4.68
C ASN A 85 14.39 -4.46 3.66
N LEU A 86 15.67 -4.05 3.58
CA LEU A 86 16.62 -4.67 2.66
C LEU A 86 16.77 -6.16 2.95
N ASN A 87 16.77 -6.95 1.88
CA ASN A 87 16.79 -8.43 1.88
C ASN A 87 15.54 -9.08 2.49
N GLY A 88 14.49 -8.30 2.83
CA GLY A 88 13.19 -8.84 3.19
C GLY A 88 12.35 -9.19 1.95
N TYR A 89 11.48 -10.18 2.08
CA TYR A 89 10.41 -10.40 1.11
C TYR A 89 9.38 -9.26 1.21
N ILE A 90 8.94 -8.75 0.06
CA ILE A 90 7.82 -7.80 0.01
C ILE A 90 6.57 -8.47 0.58
N TYR A 91 6.30 -9.68 0.09
CA TYR A 91 5.41 -10.67 0.68
C TYR A 91 5.92 -12.07 0.34
N GLU A 92 5.62 -13.06 1.17
CA GLU A 92 5.87 -14.46 0.89
C GLU A 92 5.11 -14.88 -0.38
N THR A 93 5.84 -15.44 -1.35
CA THR A 93 5.22 -16.05 -2.53
C THR A 93 4.69 -17.43 -2.19
N GLY A 94 3.51 -17.79 -2.70
CA GLY A 94 2.88 -19.09 -2.47
C GLY A 94 2.01 -19.52 -3.65
N THR A 95 1.56 -20.77 -3.64
CA THR A 95 0.72 -21.35 -4.69
C THR A 95 -0.76 -20.98 -4.56
N SER A 96 -1.21 -20.66 -3.35
CA SER A 96 -2.59 -20.26 -3.05
C SER A 96 -2.63 -19.27 -1.88
N PRO A 97 -3.57 -18.31 -1.89
CA PRO A 97 -3.85 -17.48 -0.73
C PRO A 97 -4.58 -18.26 0.36
N CYS A 98 -4.84 -17.64 1.51
CA CYS A 98 -5.58 -18.30 2.58
C CYS A 98 -7.03 -18.59 2.16
N THR A 99 -7.51 -19.76 2.56
CA THR A 99 -8.91 -20.21 2.43
C THR A 99 -9.53 -20.54 3.78
N ASN A 100 -8.69 -20.79 4.79
CA ASN A 100 -9.06 -21.06 6.16
C ASN A 100 -7.98 -20.50 7.12
N ASP A 101 -8.28 -20.47 8.41
CA ASP A 101 -7.41 -19.87 9.43
C ASP A 101 -6.01 -20.54 9.51
N THR A 102 -5.90 -21.84 9.23
CA THR A 102 -4.63 -22.56 9.33
C THR A 102 -3.65 -22.23 8.21
N ASP A 103 -4.15 -21.66 7.11
CA ASP A 103 -3.30 -21.18 6.01
C ASP A 103 -2.52 -19.91 6.40
N CYS A 104 -2.97 -19.20 7.44
CA CYS A 104 -2.33 -17.99 7.94
C CYS A 104 -1.16 -18.32 8.87
N LYS A 105 0.06 -18.02 8.41
CA LYS A 105 1.31 -18.26 9.14
C LYS A 105 1.60 -17.19 10.20
N CYS A 106 0.60 -16.84 11.01
CA CYS A 106 0.75 -15.91 12.13
C CYS A 106 -0.17 -16.29 13.30
N ASN A 107 0.26 -15.96 14.53
CA ASN A 107 -0.44 -16.34 15.74
C ASN A 107 -1.84 -15.71 15.80
N ASP A 108 -2.84 -16.56 16.03
CA ASP A 108 -4.26 -16.20 16.17
C ASP A 108 -4.84 -15.41 14.99
N CYS A 109 -4.21 -15.51 13.82
CA CYS A 109 -4.71 -14.89 12.61
C CYS A 109 -5.94 -15.61 12.07
N LYS A 110 -6.86 -14.83 11.51
CA LYS A 110 -8.08 -15.33 10.85
C LYS A 110 -8.00 -15.10 9.36
N CYS A 111 -8.44 -16.07 8.57
CA CYS A 111 -8.51 -15.89 7.13
C CYS A 111 -9.83 -15.22 6.74
N ASN A 112 -9.75 -14.08 6.05
CA ASN A 112 -10.87 -13.61 5.24
C ASN A 112 -10.81 -14.31 3.88
N ALA A 113 -11.49 -15.45 3.75
CA ALA A 113 -11.50 -16.24 2.52
C ALA A 113 -12.10 -15.50 1.30
N THR A 114 -12.91 -14.45 1.52
CA THR A 114 -13.48 -13.65 0.42
C THR A 114 -12.43 -12.74 -0.21
N GLU A 115 -11.57 -12.16 0.62
CA GLU A 115 -10.50 -11.25 0.19
C GLU A 115 -9.14 -11.95 0.04
N ALA A 116 -9.05 -13.20 0.51
CA ALA A 116 -7.85 -14.01 0.53
C ALA A 116 -6.71 -13.38 1.39
N LEU A 117 -7.10 -12.71 2.49
CA LEU A 117 -6.19 -11.99 3.40
C LEU A 117 -6.22 -12.57 4.82
N CYS A 118 -5.04 -12.65 5.44
CA CYS A 118 -4.90 -12.98 6.86
C CYS A 118 -5.06 -11.72 7.72
N ILE A 119 -6.00 -11.77 8.65
CA ILE A 119 -6.36 -10.70 9.57
C ILE A 119 -5.73 -11.00 10.93
N ARG A 120 -4.90 -10.08 11.45
CA ARG A 120 -4.32 -10.21 12.79
C ARG A 120 -5.36 -9.95 13.87
N PRO A 121 -5.26 -10.58 15.04
CA PRO A 121 -6.26 -10.46 16.12
C PRO A 121 -6.45 -9.02 16.62
N ASP A 122 -5.42 -8.19 16.52
CA ASP A 122 -5.41 -6.79 16.95
C ASP A 122 -5.69 -5.80 15.81
N SER A 123 -5.99 -6.29 14.61
CA SER A 123 -6.40 -5.49 13.47
C SER A 123 -7.92 -5.45 13.40
N THR A 124 -8.49 -4.26 13.28
CA THR A 124 -9.91 -4.10 12.93
C THR A 124 -9.98 -3.86 11.44
N PRO A 125 -10.50 -4.81 10.62
CA PRO A 125 -10.64 -4.60 9.20
C PRO A 125 -11.48 -3.35 8.95
N MET A 126 -10.98 -2.47 8.09
CA MET A 126 -11.79 -1.33 7.64
C MET A 126 -13.00 -1.87 6.89
N PRO A 127 -14.20 -1.29 7.08
CA PRO A 127 -15.36 -1.67 6.29
C PRO A 127 -15.01 -1.56 4.81
N THR A 128 -15.37 -2.59 4.03
CA THR A 128 -15.23 -2.55 2.58
C THR A 128 -16.18 -1.49 2.01
N GLN A 129 -15.72 -0.26 1.91
CA GLN A 129 -16.39 0.72 1.07
C GLN A 129 -16.09 0.33 -0.38
N LYS A 130 -17.14 -0.04 -1.13
CA LYS A 130 -17.07 -0.16 -2.59
C LYS A 130 -16.82 1.22 -3.18
N TYR A 131 -15.58 1.71 -3.08
CA TYR A 131 -15.21 2.91 -3.80
C TYR A 131 -15.29 2.57 -5.29
N ALA A 132 -16.20 3.26 -5.98
CA ALA A 132 -16.37 3.13 -7.42
C ALA A 132 -15.01 3.28 -8.10
N ASN A 133 -14.76 2.39 -9.08
CA ASN A 133 -13.54 2.30 -9.86
C ASN A 133 -12.76 3.61 -9.90
N PRO A 134 -11.52 3.66 -9.36
CA PRO A 134 -10.68 4.83 -9.56
C PRO A 134 -10.61 5.10 -11.06
N GLN A 135 -11.00 6.30 -11.47
CA GLN A 135 -10.85 6.75 -12.86
C GLN A 135 -9.44 6.39 -13.33
N PRO A 136 -9.28 5.85 -14.55
CA PRO A 136 -7.96 5.49 -15.05
C PRO A 136 -7.04 6.69 -14.88
N TYR A 137 -5.99 6.50 -14.08
CA TYR A 137 -4.96 7.49 -13.93
C TYR A 137 -4.24 7.61 -15.28
N HIS A 138 -4.57 8.67 -16.03
CA HIS A 138 -3.90 9.05 -17.26
C HIS A 138 -2.68 9.87 -16.89
N GLY A 139 -1.56 9.17 -16.69
CA GLY A 139 -0.24 9.79 -16.58
C GLY A 139 0.33 10.19 -17.92
#